data_AF-K9RHG6-F1
#
_entry.id   AF-K9RHG6-F1
#
_cell.length_a   1.000
_cell.length_b   1.000
_cell.length_c   1.000
_cell.angle_alpha   90.00
_cell.angle_beta   90.00
_cell.angle_gamma   90.00
#
_symmetry.space_group_name_H-M   'P 1'
#
loop_
_entity.id
_entity.type
_entity.pdbx_description
1 polymer ?
#
loop_
_entity_poly.entity_id
_entity_poly.type
_entity_poly.pdbx_seq_one_letter_code
_entity_poly.pdbx_strand_id
1 'polypeptide(L)'
;MRYNHLLLPLLIGTSTTLIQPQSATAQSSPQVAKIAKEITVLINSDNSSGSGVIINKLGNNYTVLTAAHVVGRQDKYEIITNDNQRHAISSVKKLPNVDLAVVNFTNNNNNNYTSAKIGNSDTSTEGTTVYVAGFPKPTAAISESIYTFLDGRISANASKPLREGYALVYTIDTLPGMSGGPVLNQRGELIGIHGRGDTTQNYQISEANPNIIIKTGFNLGVPINTFKQLYAFKDTKPSIKKPPTTVAKKPKADDFYLRGGSKFKNKNYQAAVTDLSKAVNLNPRYEDAHMKLGDAFYKLKSYQKAKASYDKVLRLNPRNSIAYIKRGMTRNILKDYRGSVRDFNASLRIDRRSNYAAVAYLGRAVTYIRLGNKQKAQADLQQAKYVLNLNKKRRNSKTKR
;
A
#
# COMPACT_ATOMS: atom_id res chain seq x y z
N MET A 1 32.69 82.00 1.97
CA MET A 1 32.46 80.55 2.09
C MET A 1 31.41 80.13 1.07
N ARG A 2 31.77 79.35 0.05
CA ARG A 2 30.81 78.72 -0.88
C ARG A 2 30.69 77.26 -0.49
N TYR A 3 29.51 76.84 -0.03
CA TYR A 3 29.22 75.43 0.25
C TYR A 3 28.66 74.78 -1.02
N ASN A 4 29.44 73.88 -1.64
CA ASN A 4 28.94 72.97 -2.66
C ASN A 4 28.31 71.76 -1.95
N HIS A 5 26.99 71.61 -2.03
CA HIS A 5 26.32 70.38 -1.64
C HIS A 5 26.17 69.49 -2.89
N LEU A 6 27.00 68.45 -2.99
CA LEU A 6 26.76 67.32 -3.89
C LEU A 6 25.63 66.46 -3.28
N LEU A 7 24.46 66.47 -3.90
CA LEU A 7 23.41 65.47 -3.65
C LEU A 7 23.71 64.23 -4.50
N LEU A 8 24.03 63.10 -3.86
CA LEU A 8 24.03 61.80 -4.53
C LEU A 8 22.58 61.38 -4.84
N PRO A 9 22.25 60.94 -6.07
CA PRO A 9 20.98 60.30 -6.33
C PRO A 9 20.96 58.90 -5.70
N LEU A 10 20.05 58.69 -4.75
CA LEU A 10 19.76 57.39 -4.16
C LEU A 10 18.96 56.56 -5.18
N LEU A 11 19.59 55.55 -5.80
CA LEU A 11 18.88 54.56 -6.60
C LEU A 11 18.14 53.59 -5.67
N ILE A 12 16.83 53.73 -5.54
CA ILE A 12 15.96 52.74 -4.89
C ILE A 12 15.53 51.74 -5.98
N GLY A 13 16.31 50.68 -6.17
CA GLY A 13 15.93 49.56 -7.04
C GLY A 13 15.04 48.59 -6.28
N THR A 14 13.74 48.53 -6.61
CA THR A 14 12.86 47.47 -6.11
C THR A 14 13.14 46.18 -6.88
N SER A 15 13.77 45.19 -6.25
CA SER A 15 13.92 43.86 -6.83
C SER A 15 12.60 43.10 -6.72
N THR A 16 11.79 43.13 -7.77
CA THR A 16 10.63 42.24 -7.89
C THR A 16 11.12 40.84 -8.27
N THR A 17 11.23 39.95 -7.29
CA THR A 17 11.44 38.52 -7.56
C THR A 17 10.16 37.92 -8.12
N LEU A 18 10.10 37.71 -9.44
CA LEU A 18 9.07 36.90 -10.08
C LEU A 18 9.31 35.42 -9.72
N ILE A 19 8.56 34.93 -8.73
CA ILE A 19 8.48 33.49 -8.45
C ILE A 19 7.52 32.89 -9.49
N GLN A 20 8.06 32.41 -10.62
CA GLN A 20 7.28 31.55 -11.50
C GLN A 20 6.99 30.22 -10.77
N PRO A 21 5.71 29.85 -10.55
CA PRO A 21 5.40 28.53 -10.01
C PRO A 21 5.80 27.48 -11.05
N GLN A 22 6.91 26.77 -10.80
CA GLN A 22 7.20 25.56 -11.55
C GLN A 22 6.09 24.55 -11.26
N SER A 23 5.22 24.35 -12.25
CA SER A 23 4.24 23.28 -12.23
C SER A 23 4.99 21.96 -12.32
N ALA A 24 5.24 21.31 -11.19
CA ALA A 24 5.82 19.98 -11.16
C ALA A 24 4.80 19.00 -11.75
N THR A 25 4.97 18.67 -13.02
CA THR A 25 4.14 17.69 -13.72
C THR A 25 4.41 16.29 -13.16
N ALA A 26 3.35 15.56 -12.82
CA ALA A 26 3.44 14.16 -12.42
C ALA A 26 4.03 13.33 -13.58
N GLN A 27 4.94 12.40 -13.28
CA GLN A 27 5.47 11.48 -14.29
C GLN A 27 4.39 10.49 -14.73
N SER A 28 4.51 9.98 -15.95
CA SER A 28 3.63 8.91 -16.41
C SER A 28 3.96 7.59 -15.70
N SER A 29 2.97 6.70 -15.56
CA SER A 29 3.18 5.37 -14.95
C SER A 29 4.35 4.59 -15.59
N PRO A 30 4.52 4.57 -16.94
CA PRO A 30 5.70 3.94 -17.56
C PRO A 30 7.04 4.56 -17.17
N GLN A 31 7.10 5.89 -16.97
CA GLN A 31 8.33 6.56 -16.52
C GLN A 31 8.68 6.15 -15.09
N VAL A 32 7.69 6.11 -14.19
CA VAL A 32 7.89 5.61 -12.82
C VAL A 32 8.30 4.14 -12.82
N ALA A 33 7.73 3.33 -13.72
CA ALA A 33 8.10 1.92 -13.87
C ALA A 33 9.56 1.72 -14.30
N LYS A 34 10.08 2.58 -15.20
CA LYS A 34 11.49 2.57 -15.60
C LYS A 34 12.40 2.89 -14.41
N ILE A 35 12.11 3.96 -13.68
CA ILE A 35 12.84 4.34 -12.46
C ILE A 35 12.81 3.19 -11.45
N ALA A 36 11.64 2.63 -11.18
CA ALA A 36 11.45 1.53 -10.26
C ALA A 36 12.30 0.31 -10.64
N LYS A 37 12.36 -0.05 -11.92
CA LYS A 37 13.16 -1.18 -12.40
C LYS A 37 14.66 -0.94 -12.25
N GLU A 38 15.13 0.28 -12.43
CA GLU A 38 16.55 0.63 -12.30
C GLU A 38 17.06 0.60 -10.85
N ILE A 39 16.22 0.97 -9.89
CA ILE A 39 16.62 1.09 -8.48
C ILE A 39 16.35 -0.16 -7.64
N THR A 40 15.51 -1.09 -8.14
CA THR A 40 15.08 -2.27 -7.37
C THR A 40 16.02 -3.44 -7.61
N VAL A 41 16.44 -4.09 -6.53
CA VAL A 41 17.26 -5.32 -6.57
C VAL A 41 16.52 -6.48 -5.92
N LEU A 42 16.86 -7.70 -6.35
CA LEU A 42 16.47 -8.92 -5.66
C LEU A 42 17.52 -9.23 -4.61
N ILE A 43 17.08 -9.50 -3.37
CA ILE A 43 17.92 -10.01 -2.30
C ILE A 43 17.58 -11.48 -2.14
N ASN A 44 18.56 -12.35 -2.36
CA ASN A 44 18.35 -13.79 -2.39
C ASN A 44 19.27 -14.52 -1.41
N SER A 45 18.79 -15.63 -0.86
CA SER A 45 19.55 -16.64 -0.14
C SER A 45 18.91 -18.01 -0.37
N ASP A 46 19.56 -19.08 0.08
CA ASP A 46 19.04 -20.44 -0.03
C ASP A 46 17.66 -20.62 0.62
N ASN A 47 17.37 -19.83 1.66
CA ASN A 47 16.20 -20.00 2.52
C ASN A 47 15.20 -18.84 2.44
N SER A 48 15.54 -17.74 1.79
CA SER A 48 14.76 -16.50 1.79
C SER A 48 15.01 -15.69 0.52
N SER A 49 13.96 -15.07 0.01
CA SER A 49 14.08 -14.05 -1.02
C SER A 49 13.20 -12.86 -0.67
N GLY A 50 13.69 -11.69 -1.08
CA GLY A 50 13.04 -10.41 -0.91
C GLY A 50 13.53 -9.41 -1.95
N SER A 51 13.18 -8.16 -1.74
CA SER A 51 13.56 -7.06 -2.62
C SER A 51 14.38 -6.02 -1.83
N GLY A 52 15.06 -5.14 -2.54
CA GLY A 52 15.78 -4.01 -1.96
C GLY A 52 15.77 -2.82 -2.90
N VAL A 53 16.18 -1.66 -2.40
CA VAL A 53 16.27 -0.41 -3.16
C VAL A 53 17.68 0.15 -3.05
N ILE A 54 18.36 0.37 -4.18
CA ILE A 54 19.64 1.09 -4.21
C ILE A 54 19.36 2.54 -3.83
N ILE A 55 19.90 3.01 -2.71
CA ILE A 55 19.66 4.36 -2.17
C ILE A 55 20.88 5.27 -2.20
N ASN A 56 22.08 4.70 -2.37
CA ASN A 56 23.32 5.47 -2.42
C ASN A 56 24.41 4.72 -3.18
N LYS A 57 25.37 5.48 -3.71
CA LYS A 57 26.61 4.99 -4.33
C LYS A 57 27.78 5.86 -3.87
N LEU A 58 28.87 5.23 -3.43
CA LEU A 58 30.15 5.88 -3.13
C LEU A 58 31.29 5.08 -3.78
N GLY A 59 31.84 5.61 -4.88
CA GLY A 59 32.76 4.83 -5.72
C GLY A 59 32.08 3.57 -6.24
N ASN A 60 32.69 2.40 -6.01
CA ASN A 60 32.13 1.10 -6.40
C ASN A 60 31.22 0.48 -5.32
N ASN A 61 31.06 1.13 -4.17
CA ASN A 61 30.23 0.64 -3.08
C ASN A 61 28.81 1.19 -3.20
N TYR A 62 27.83 0.29 -3.12
CA TYR A 62 26.42 0.60 -3.22
C TYR A 62 25.73 0.25 -1.91
N THR A 63 24.78 1.11 -1.52
CA THR A 63 23.96 0.92 -0.33
C THR A 63 22.52 0.64 -0.76
N VAL A 64 21.99 -0.47 -0.25
CA VAL A 64 20.64 -0.95 -0.48
C VAL A 64 19.83 -0.85 0.81
N LEU A 65 18.64 -0.27 0.73
CA LEU A 65 17.66 -0.28 1.79
C LEU A 65 16.65 -1.39 1.54
N THR A 66 16.35 -2.19 2.57
CA THR A 66 15.37 -3.27 2.51
C THR A 66 14.61 -3.39 3.83
N ALA A 67 13.63 -4.29 3.89
CA ALA A 67 12.97 -4.66 5.14
C ALA A 67 13.88 -5.57 5.98
N ALA A 68 13.95 -5.35 7.29
CA ALA A 68 14.89 -6.08 8.15
C ALA A 68 14.64 -7.60 8.18
N HIS A 69 13.39 -8.03 8.04
CA HIS A 69 13.05 -9.45 7.98
C HIS A 69 13.50 -10.15 6.68
N VAL A 70 13.81 -9.41 5.60
CA VAL A 70 14.36 -9.98 4.35
C VAL A 70 15.77 -10.53 4.59
N VAL A 71 16.57 -9.77 5.33
CA VAL A 71 17.95 -10.11 5.75
C VAL A 71 18.02 -10.52 7.22
N GLY A 72 16.95 -11.21 7.66
CA GLY A 72 16.69 -11.48 9.07
C GLY A 72 17.51 -12.62 9.67
N ARG A 73 17.94 -13.58 8.82
CA ARG A 73 18.50 -14.87 9.21
C ARG A 73 20.03 -14.86 9.04
N GLN A 74 20.71 -15.83 9.65
CA GLN A 74 22.13 -16.09 9.39
C GLN A 74 22.30 -16.86 8.08
N ASP A 75 21.88 -16.24 6.96
CA ASP A 75 22.07 -16.78 5.63
C ASP A 75 23.20 -16.01 4.91
N LYS A 76 23.81 -16.64 3.89
CA LYS A 76 24.62 -15.93 2.90
C LYS A 76 23.67 -15.31 1.88
N TYR A 77 23.58 -13.98 1.90
CA TYR A 77 22.74 -13.24 0.98
C TYR A 77 23.55 -12.72 -0.22
N GLU A 78 22.90 -12.67 -1.38
CA GLU A 78 23.38 -12.03 -2.60
C GLU A 78 22.40 -10.93 -3.05
N ILE A 79 22.94 -9.95 -3.76
CA ILE A 79 22.17 -8.94 -4.48
C ILE A 79 22.19 -9.27 -5.95
N ILE A 80 21.01 -9.34 -6.56
CA ILE A 80 20.84 -9.54 -7.99
C ILE A 80 20.25 -8.25 -8.56
N THR A 81 21.00 -7.59 -9.43
CA THR A 81 20.64 -6.30 -10.05
C THR A 81 19.75 -6.47 -11.28
N ASN A 82 19.23 -5.37 -11.81
CA ASN A 82 18.29 -5.37 -12.94
C ASN A 82 18.86 -5.89 -14.27
N ASP A 83 20.18 -5.97 -14.37
CA ASP A 83 20.98 -6.57 -15.45
C ASP A 83 21.37 -8.03 -15.14
N ASN A 84 20.77 -8.64 -14.10
CA ASN A 84 21.00 -10.00 -13.61
C ASN A 84 22.42 -10.28 -13.08
N GLN A 85 23.22 -9.24 -12.82
CA GLN A 85 24.52 -9.41 -12.16
C GLN A 85 24.35 -9.75 -10.69
N ARG A 86 25.20 -10.65 -10.19
CA ARG A 86 25.16 -11.15 -8.82
C ARG A 86 26.32 -10.55 -8.02
N HIS A 87 26.01 -10.01 -6.84
CA HIS A 87 26.96 -9.35 -5.98
C HIS A 87 26.86 -9.91 -4.56
N ALA A 88 27.99 -10.29 -3.98
CA ALA A 88 28.03 -10.68 -2.58
C ALA A 88 27.76 -9.46 -1.68
N ILE A 89 27.00 -9.68 -0.61
CA ILE A 89 26.76 -8.64 0.39
C ILE A 89 27.98 -8.50 1.30
N SER A 90 28.50 -7.27 1.42
CA SER A 90 29.65 -6.96 2.26
C SER A 90 29.27 -6.66 3.70
N SER A 91 28.08 -6.13 3.95
CA SER A 91 27.57 -5.90 5.31
C SER A 91 26.05 -5.77 5.36
N VAL A 92 25.49 -6.14 6.52
CA VAL A 92 24.08 -5.96 6.86
C VAL A 92 23.97 -5.24 8.20
N LYS A 93 23.20 -4.15 8.24
CA LYS A 93 22.94 -3.35 9.43
C LYS A 93 21.44 -3.14 9.61
N LYS A 94 20.84 -3.84 10.57
CA LYS A 94 19.43 -3.63 10.96
C LYS A 94 19.29 -2.31 11.72
N LEU A 95 18.25 -1.54 11.42
CA LEU A 95 17.96 -0.30 12.13
C LEU A 95 17.17 -0.59 13.43
N PRO A 96 17.41 0.17 14.51
CA PRO A 96 16.78 -0.09 15.79
C PRO A 96 15.27 0.19 15.73
N ASN A 97 14.47 -0.69 16.33
CA ASN A 97 13.03 -0.54 16.55
C ASN A 97 12.15 -0.39 15.28
N VAL A 98 12.70 -0.63 14.10
CA VAL A 98 11.98 -0.58 12.82
C VAL A 98 12.33 -1.77 11.93
N ASP A 99 11.41 -2.19 11.05
CA ASP A 99 11.64 -3.29 10.10
C ASP A 99 12.42 -2.81 8.87
N LEU A 100 13.57 -2.19 9.09
CA LEU A 100 14.49 -1.72 8.03
C LEU A 100 15.90 -2.24 8.26
N ALA A 101 16.58 -2.58 7.17
CA ALA A 101 18.00 -2.88 7.18
C ALA A 101 18.71 -2.20 6.01
N VAL A 102 19.94 -1.79 6.27
CA VAL A 102 20.87 -1.30 5.27
C VAL A 102 21.82 -2.44 4.91
N VAL A 103 22.00 -2.65 3.61
CA VAL A 103 22.81 -3.72 3.05
C VAL A 103 23.81 -3.07 2.10
N ASN A 104 25.08 -3.44 2.16
CA ASN A 104 26.08 -2.91 1.23
C ASN A 104 26.61 -4.03 0.33
N PHE A 105 26.96 -3.66 -0.90
CA PHE A 105 27.72 -4.51 -1.82
C PHE A 105 28.70 -3.66 -2.63
N THR A 106 29.71 -4.31 -3.20
CA THR A 106 30.68 -3.67 -4.08
C THR A 106 30.46 -4.19 -5.48
N ASN A 107 30.31 -3.29 -6.45
CA ASN A 107 30.25 -3.63 -7.86
C ASN A 107 31.64 -3.49 -8.47
N ASN A 108 32.24 -4.61 -8.85
CA ASN A 108 33.57 -4.63 -9.48
C ASN A 108 33.50 -4.58 -11.01
N ASN A 109 32.30 -4.44 -11.59
CA ASN A 109 32.09 -4.36 -13.03
C ASN A 109 31.95 -2.89 -13.48
N ASN A 110 32.07 -2.65 -14.79
CA ASN A 110 31.95 -1.31 -15.39
C ASN A 110 30.51 -0.74 -15.41
N ASN A 111 29.52 -1.55 -15.05
CA ASN A 111 28.11 -1.12 -15.05
C ASN A 111 27.84 -0.14 -13.90
N ASN A 112 27.05 0.90 -14.15
CA ASN A 112 26.67 1.86 -13.13
C ASN A 112 25.19 1.69 -12.77
N TYR A 113 24.88 1.55 -11.47
CA TYR A 113 23.50 1.41 -11.02
C TYR A 113 22.96 2.75 -10.50
N THR A 114 21.74 3.10 -10.93
CA THR A 114 21.06 4.32 -10.48
C THR A 114 20.61 4.17 -9.03
N SER A 115 20.80 5.23 -8.24
CA SER A 115 20.24 5.30 -6.88
C SER A 115 18.88 5.99 -6.89
N ALA A 116 18.01 5.56 -5.98
CA ALA A 116 16.68 6.12 -5.81
C ALA A 116 16.75 7.57 -5.35
N LYS A 117 15.96 8.43 -6.01
CA LYS A 117 15.70 9.77 -5.51
C LYS A 117 14.87 9.67 -4.23
N ILE A 118 15.45 10.06 -3.09
CA ILE A 118 14.78 10.03 -1.79
C ILE A 118 13.71 11.14 -1.74
N GLY A 119 12.46 10.73 -1.54
CA GLY A 119 11.31 11.62 -1.44
C GLY A 119 11.04 12.14 -0.03
N ASN A 120 9.81 12.61 0.17
CA ASN A 120 9.26 13.00 1.46
C ASN A 120 7.98 12.21 1.72
N SER A 121 7.98 11.30 2.69
CA SER A 121 6.78 10.53 3.01
C SER A 121 5.69 11.37 3.65
N ASP A 122 5.99 12.50 4.26
CA ASP A 122 4.99 13.32 4.98
C ASP A 122 3.98 13.97 4.04
N THR A 123 4.32 14.09 2.75
CA THR A 123 3.42 14.62 1.71
C THR A 123 2.52 13.54 1.10
N SER A 124 2.69 12.27 1.47
CA SER A 124 1.86 11.17 0.99
C SER A 124 0.55 11.14 1.77
N THR A 125 -0.55 11.50 1.11
CA THR A 125 -1.89 11.62 1.71
C THR A 125 -2.89 10.63 1.12
N GLU A 126 -3.98 10.38 1.84
CA GLU A 126 -5.06 9.48 1.40
C GLU A 126 -5.51 9.78 -0.04
N GLY A 127 -5.70 8.72 -0.85
CA GLY A 127 -6.18 8.79 -2.22
C GLY A 127 -5.10 9.06 -3.28
N THR A 128 -3.91 9.52 -2.89
CA THR A 128 -2.79 9.74 -3.81
C THR A 128 -2.28 8.44 -4.41
N THR A 129 -1.92 8.47 -5.69
CA THR A 129 -1.36 7.30 -6.39
C THR A 129 0.03 6.95 -5.85
N VAL A 130 0.26 5.66 -5.66
CA VAL A 130 1.52 5.09 -5.22
C VAL A 130 1.86 3.87 -6.06
N TYR A 131 3.15 3.61 -6.25
CA TYR A 131 3.66 2.46 -6.97
C TYR A 131 4.52 1.60 -6.06
N VAL A 132 4.43 0.27 -6.23
CA VAL A 132 5.27 -0.70 -5.52
C VAL A 132 5.93 -1.60 -6.54
N ALA A 133 7.24 -1.77 -6.38
CA ALA A 133 8.01 -2.72 -7.17
C ALA A 133 8.68 -3.76 -6.29
N GLY A 134 9.05 -4.89 -6.86
CA GLY A 134 9.76 -5.94 -6.16
C GLY A 134 9.75 -7.26 -6.93
N PHE A 135 10.27 -8.29 -6.28
CA PHE A 135 10.46 -9.62 -6.82
C PHE A 135 9.62 -10.61 -6.01
N PRO A 136 8.44 -11.01 -6.51
CA PRO A 136 7.65 -12.07 -5.89
C PRO A 136 8.44 -13.38 -5.78
N LYS A 137 8.14 -14.16 -4.75
CA LYS A 137 8.68 -15.51 -4.59
C LYS A 137 8.30 -16.38 -5.79
N PRO A 138 9.18 -17.33 -6.18
CA PRO A 138 8.82 -18.37 -7.13
C PRO A 138 7.56 -19.12 -6.68
N THR A 139 6.79 -19.57 -7.66
CA THR A 139 5.59 -20.39 -7.46
C THR A 139 5.74 -21.68 -8.23
N ALA A 140 4.84 -22.66 -8.01
CA ALA A 140 4.84 -23.90 -8.80
C ALA A 140 4.74 -23.67 -10.32
N ALA A 141 4.25 -22.50 -10.76
CA ALA A 141 4.09 -22.16 -12.17
C ALA A 141 5.17 -21.20 -12.71
N ILE A 142 5.93 -20.53 -11.83
CA ILE A 142 7.03 -19.64 -12.20
C ILE A 142 8.18 -19.95 -11.26
N SER A 143 9.19 -20.67 -11.74
CA SER A 143 10.34 -21.12 -10.96
C SER A 143 11.32 -20.00 -10.59
N GLU A 144 11.13 -18.80 -11.15
CA GLU A 144 12.01 -17.65 -10.96
C GLU A 144 11.28 -16.47 -10.32
N SER A 145 12.05 -15.62 -9.63
CA SER A 145 11.52 -14.38 -9.06
C SER A 145 11.53 -13.29 -10.15
N ILE A 146 10.37 -13.02 -10.74
CA ILE A 146 10.24 -12.05 -11.85
C ILE A 146 9.89 -10.65 -11.30
N TYR A 147 10.65 -9.63 -11.72
CA TYR A 147 10.35 -8.23 -11.38
C TYR A 147 8.88 -7.88 -11.66
N THR A 148 8.23 -7.28 -10.67
CA THR A 148 6.82 -6.90 -10.71
C THR A 148 6.67 -5.44 -10.30
N PHE A 149 5.86 -4.70 -11.06
CA PHE A 149 5.51 -3.30 -10.81
C PHE A 149 4.00 -3.17 -10.73
N LEU A 150 3.50 -2.60 -9.63
CA LEU A 150 2.07 -2.46 -9.33
C LEU A 150 1.76 -1.03 -8.91
N ASP A 151 0.59 -0.54 -9.27
CA ASP A 151 0.06 0.75 -8.82
C ASP A 151 -1.13 0.56 -7.87
N GLY A 152 -1.38 1.59 -7.08
CA GLY A 152 -2.53 1.68 -6.19
C GLY A 152 -2.64 3.05 -5.56
N ARG A 153 -3.27 3.12 -4.39
CA ARG A 153 -3.49 4.39 -3.67
C ARG A 153 -3.07 4.29 -2.22
N ILE A 154 -2.57 5.40 -1.68
CA ILE A 154 -2.37 5.56 -0.23
C ILE A 154 -3.73 5.54 0.45
N SER A 155 -3.88 4.64 1.41
CA SER A 155 -5.03 4.58 2.32
C SER A 155 -4.78 5.38 3.59
N ALA A 156 -3.54 5.42 4.08
CA ALA A 156 -3.20 6.14 5.29
C ALA A 156 -1.69 6.41 5.38
N ASN A 157 -1.32 7.45 6.12
CA ASN A 157 0.06 7.72 6.48
C ASN A 157 0.11 8.21 7.93
N ALA A 158 0.13 7.31 8.90
CA ALA A 158 0.00 7.69 10.30
C ALA A 158 1.22 8.47 10.80
N SER A 159 0.98 9.50 11.61
CA SER A 159 2.00 10.19 12.40
C SER A 159 2.51 9.33 13.56
N LYS A 160 1.72 8.36 14.02
CA LYS A 160 2.13 7.33 14.99
C LYS A 160 2.21 5.96 14.30
N PRO A 161 3.42 5.41 14.07
CA PRO A 161 3.56 4.12 13.42
C PRO A 161 3.04 2.98 14.31
N LEU A 162 2.67 1.86 13.68
CA LEU A 162 2.54 0.56 14.33
C LEU A 162 3.91 0.03 14.77
N ARG A 163 3.90 -1.14 15.40
CA ARG A 163 5.12 -1.89 15.75
C ARG A 163 6.04 -1.97 14.52
N GLU A 164 7.35 -1.84 14.76
CA GLU A 164 8.39 -1.92 13.73
C GLU A 164 8.34 -0.80 12.67
N GLY A 165 7.71 0.34 12.98
CA GLY A 165 7.82 1.57 12.17
C GLY A 165 6.84 1.66 10.99
N TYR A 166 5.90 0.71 10.87
CA TYR A 166 4.91 0.71 9.81
C TYR A 166 3.89 1.83 9.98
N ALA A 167 3.84 2.78 9.03
CA ALA A 167 2.91 3.91 9.08
C ALA A 167 2.22 4.22 7.75
N LEU A 168 2.82 3.82 6.62
CA LEU A 168 2.19 3.91 5.30
C LEU A 168 1.27 2.72 5.09
N VAL A 169 0.03 2.99 4.70
CA VAL A 169 -0.95 1.99 4.28
C VAL A 169 -1.39 2.29 2.87
N TYR A 170 -1.49 1.28 2.01
CA TYR A 170 -1.94 1.43 0.63
C TYR A 170 -2.66 0.20 0.11
N THR A 171 -3.54 0.42 -0.88
CA THR A 171 -4.34 -0.62 -1.54
C THR A 171 -3.66 -1.11 -2.83
N ILE A 172 -2.92 -2.23 -2.74
CA ILE A 172 -2.21 -2.87 -3.86
C ILE A 172 -2.29 -4.40 -3.68
N ASP A 173 -2.48 -5.16 -4.76
CA ASP A 173 -2.46 -6.63 -4.68
C ASP A 173 -1.01 -7.18 -4.74
N THR A 174 -0.17 -6.85 -3.75
CA THR A 174 1.23 -7.32 -3.74
C THR A 174 1.33 -8.84 -3.52
N LEU A 175 2.43 -9.40 -3.99
CA LEU A 175 2.73 -10.83 -3.90
C LEU A 175 3.79 -11.10 -2.83
N PRO A 176 3.75 -12.26 -2.13
CA PRO A 176 4.84 -12.65 -1.23
C PRO A 176 6.20 -12.55 -1.94
N GLY A 177 7.23 -12.05 -1.27
CA GLY A 177 8.58 -11.82 -1.84
C GLY A 177 8.89 -10.38 -2.22
N MET A 178 7.88 -9.56 -2.50
CA MET A 178 8.10 -8.14 -2.83
C MET A 178 8.58 -7.30 -1.64
N SER A 179 8.55 -7.84 -0.41
CA SER A 179 8.99 -7.17 0.81
C SER A 179 10.43 -6.65 0.67
N GLY A 180 10.67 -5.42 1.12
CA GLY A 180 11.91 -4.68 0.97
C GLY A 180 12.01 -3.84 -0.31
N GLY A 181 11.07 -3.99 -1.25
CA GLY A 181 11.03 -3.21 -2.50
C GLY A 181 10.54 -1.76 -2.30
N PRO A 182 10.67 -0.90 -3.33
CA PRO A 182 10.36 0.51 -3.20
C PRO A 182 8.85 0.76 -3.17
N VAL A 183 8.45 1.75 -2.37
CA VAL A 183 7.16 2.43 -2.47
C VAL A 183 7.44 3.83 -3.03
N LEU A 184 6.91 4.14 -4.22
CA LEU A 184 7.22 5.35 -4.99
C LEU A 184 6.00 6.26 -5.15
N ASN A 185 6.21 7.57 -5.14
CA ASN A 185 5.18 8.55 -5.50
C ASN A 185 5.08 8.73 -7.04
N GLN A 186 4.16 9.60 -7.49
CA GLN A 186 3.95 9.92 -8.92
C GLN A 186 5.13 10.61 -9.61
N ARG A 187 6.20 10.94 -8.89
CA ARG A 187 7.44 11.53 -9.44
C ARG A 187 8.58 10.51 -9.47
N GLY A 188 8.32 9.24 -9.15
CA GLY A 188 9.33 8.20 -9.01
C GLY A 188 10.23 8.36 -7.77
N GLU A 189 9.85 9.21 -6.80
CA GLU A 189 10.63 9.40 -5.58
C GLU A 189 10.28 8.34 -4.54
N LEU A 190 11.29 7.79 -3.88
CA LEU A 190 11.13 6.79 -2.83
C LEU A 190 10.48 7.41 -1.59
N ILE A 191 9.26 6.99 -1.28
CA ILE A 191 8.49 7.46 -0.11
C ILE A 191 8.36 6.40 1.00
N GLY A 192 8.75 5.16 0.74
CA GLY A 192 8.82 4.13 1.76
C GLY A 192 9.37 2.80 1.25
N ILE A 193 9.50 1.86 2.17
CA ILE A 193 9.90 0.48 1.87
C ILE A 193 8.70 -0.43 2.11
N HIS A 194 8.35 -1.23 1.10
CA HIS A 194 7.26 -2.19 1.21
C HIS A 194 7.65 -3.26 2.23
N GLY A 195 6.77 -3.58 3.17
CA GLY A 195 7.04 -4.65 4.12
C GLY A 195 5.99 -5.73 4.06
N ARG A 196 4.88 -5.55 4.80
CA ARG A 196 3.88 -6.59 5.02
C ARG A 196 2.59 -6.30 4.26
N GLY A 197 2.13 -7.26 3.48
CA GLY A 197 0.75 -7.29 3.01
C GLY A 197 -0.20 -7.80 4.09
N ASP A 198 -1.46 -7.37 4.06
CA ASP A 198 -2.51 -7.98 4.88
C ASP A 198 -2.76 -9.41 4.38
N THR A 199 -2.14 -10.38 5.07
CA THR A 199 -2.27 -11.81 4.80
C THR A 199 -3.47 -12.43 5.50
N THR A 200 -4.22 -11.66 6.31
CA THR A 200 -5.11 -12.20 7.33
C THR A 200 -6.47 -11.54 7.30
N GLN A 201 -7.22 -11.73 6.20
CA GLN A 201 -8.68 -11.79 6.33
C GLN A 201 -9.21 -13.02 5.61
N ASN A 202 -9.47 -14.06 6.41
CA ASN A 202 -10.44 -15.08 6.06
C ASN A 202 -11.80 -14.40 5.99
N TYR A 203 -12.22 -14.03 4.77
CA TYR A 203 -13.60 -13.67 4.53
C TYR A 203 -14.41 -14.97 4.58
N GLN A 204 -14.89 -15.36 5.78
CA GLN A 204 -15.89 -16.43 5.88
C GLN A 204 -17.18 -15.93 5.23
N ILE A 205 -17.36 -16.30 3.97
CA ILE A 205 -18.51 -15.92 3.13
C ILE A 205 -19.73 -16.82 3.44
N SER A 206 -19.48 -17.93 4.13
CA SER A 206 -20.47 -18.93 4.52
C SER A 206 -19.89 -19.77 5.66
N GLU A 207 -20.70 -20.10 6.67
CA GLU A 207 -20.36 -21.14 7.66
C GLU A 207 -20.22 -22.52 7.00
N ALA A 208 -20.79 -22.72 5.79
CA ALA A 208 -20.74 -23.98 5.06
C ALA A 208 -19.47 -24.18 4.18
N ASN A 209 -18.64 -23.14 3.96
CA ASN A 209 -17.37 -23.32 3.27
C ASN A 209 -16.31 -22.28 3.70
N PRO A 210 -15.43 -22.63 4.65
CA PRO A 210 -14.42 -21.72 5.19
C PRO A 210 -13.21 -21.47 4.27
N ASN A 211 -13.14 -22.11 3.09
CA ASN A 211 -11.91 -22.16 2.28
C ASN A 211 -11.78 -21.08 1.20
N ILE A 212 -12.68 -20.11 1.11
CA ILE A 212 -12.56 -18.99 0.16
C ILE A 212 -11.79 -17.83 0.81
N ILE A 213 -10.51 -17.69 0.45
CA ILE A 213 -9.60 -16.65 0.98
C ILE A 213 -9.50 -15.49 -0.02
N ILE A 214 -9.75 -14.26 0.44
CA ILE A 214 -9.68 -13.03 -0.38
C ILE A 214 -8.84 -12.00 0.37
N LYS A 215 -7.73 -11.56 -0.22
CA LYS A 215 -6.92 -10.45 0.30
C LYS A 215 -7.75 -9.16 0.27
N THR A 216 -7.64 -8.36 1.32
CA THR A 216 -8.28 -7.03 1.40
C THR A 216 -7.63 -5.99 0.49
N GLY A 217 -6.43 -6.29 -0.03
CA GLY A 217 -5.61 -5.38 -0.83
C GLY A 217 -4.78 -4.40 0.02
N PHE A 218 -4.90 -4.36 1.35
CA PHE A 218 -4.12 -3.45 2.19
C PHE A 218 -2.68 -3.95 2.40
N ASN A 219 -1.72 -3.05 2.33
CA ASN A 219 -0.32 -3.31 2.62
C ASN A 219 0.27 -2.22 3.49
N LEU A 220 1.33 -2.58 4.20
CA LEU A 220 2.07 -1.72 5.10
C LEU A 220 3.48 -1.46 4.55
N GLY A 221 3.91 -0.20 4.65
CA GLY A 221 5.28 0.21 4.39
C GLY A 221 5.84 1.04 5.55
N VAL A 222 7.16 0.98 5.70
CA VAL A 222 7.89 1.89 6.60
C VAL A 222 8.16 3.20 5.83
N PRO A 223 7.73 4.37 6.33
CA PRO A 223 7.94 5.65 5.66
C PRO A 223 9.42 5.97 5.46
N ILE A 224 9.78 6.58 4.32
CA ILE A 224 11.19 6.95 4.07
C ILE A 224 11.71 7.97 5.07
N ASN A 225 10.85 8.85 5.62
CA ASN A 225 11.28 9.80 6.64
C ASN A 225 11.73 9.11 7.93
N THR A 226 11.22 7.92 8.24
CA THR A 226 11.71 7.09 9.35
C THR A 226 13.17 6.68 9.12
N PHE A 227 13.51 6.25 7.89
CA PHE A 227 14.89 5.98 7.51
C PHE A 227 15.76 7.25 7.61
N LYS A 228 15.30 8.38 7.06
CA LYS A 228 16.03 9.66 7.13
C LYS A 228 16.35 10.05 8.59
N GLN A 229 15.40 9.86 9.51
CA GLN A 229 15.58 10.16 10.93
C GLN A 229 16.56 9.20 11.62
N LEU A 230 16.54 7.90 11.32
CA LEU A 230 17.42 6.93 12.01
C LEU A 230 18.83 6.88 11.42
N TYR A 231 18.95 7.09 10.11
CA TYR A 231 20.21 6.96 9.39
C TYR A 231 21.06 8.24 9.46
N ALA A 232 20.45 9.43 9.40
CA ALA A 232 21.15 10.71 9.51
C ALA A 232 21.80 10.98 10.88
N PHE A 233 21.54 10.15 11.90
CA PHE A 233 22.12 10.29 13.24
C PHE A 233 23.42 9.47 13.45
N LYS A 234 23.91 8.70 12.46
CA LYS A 234 25.10 7.86 12.67
C LYS A 234 26.24 7.99 11.66
N ASP A 235 26.00 8.50 10.44
CA ASP A 235 27.05 8.65 9.43
C ASP A 235 27.18 10.13 9.02
N THR A 236 28.37 10.73 9.16
CA THR A 236 28.63 12.18 8.99
C THR A 236 28.56 12.70 7.55
N LYS A 237 28.17 11.89 6.55
CA LYS A 237 27.88 12.35 5.18
C LYS A 237 26.85 11.46 4.48
N PRO A 238 25.55 11.77 4.61
CA PRO A 238 24.72 11.83 3.43
C PRO A 238 23.98 13.18 3.35
N SER A 239 23.97 13.79 2.17
CA SER A 239 23.32 15.06 1.82
C SER A 239 21.79 14.94 1.79
N ILE A 240 21.21 14.45 2.89
CA ILE A 240 19.77 14.28 3.08
C ILE A 240 19.29 15.38 4.03
N LYS A 241 18.61 16.40 3.50
CA LYS A 241 18.07 17.50 4.32
C LYS A 241 17.16 16.95 5.43
N LYS A 242 17.46 17.36 6.66
CA LYS A 242 16.70 17.07 7.89
C LYS A 242 15.21 17.40 7.69
N PRO A 243 14.28 16.45 7.84
CA PRO A 243 12.86 16.77 7.96
C PRO A 243 12.65 17.65 9.20
N PRO A 244 11.76 18.66 9.16
CA PRO A 244 11.50 19.52 10.31
C PRO A 244 11.15 18.69 11.55
N THR A 245 11.66 19.16 12.69
CA THR A 245 11.66 18.45 13.97
C THR A 245 10.23 18.33 14.48
N THR A 246 9.84 17.13 14.92
CA THR A 246 8.47 16.77 15.32
C THR A 246 8.03 17.53 16.56
N VAL A 247 7.30 18.64 16.38
CA VAL A 247 6.30 19.06 17.38
C VAL A 247 5.26 17.96 17.42
N ALA A 248 4.84 17.51 18.62
CA ALA A 248 3.81 16.50 18.78
C ALA A 248 2.49 16.98 18.14
N LYS A 249 2.31 16.67 16.84
CA LYS A 249 1.08 17.00 16.12
C LYS A 249 -0.05 16.21 16.78
N LYS A 250 -1.15 16.90 17.10
CA LYS A 250 -2.38 16.25 17.58
C LYS A 250 -2.69 15.05 16.66
N PRO A 251 -3.08 13.88 17.21
CA PRO A 251 -3.31 12.70 16.39
C PRO A 251 -4.33 12.99 15.28
N LYS A 252 -4.00 12.62 14.05
CA LYS A 252 -4.85 12.81 12.87
C LYS A 252 -5.69 11.58 12.58
N ALA A 253 -6.64 11.69 11.66
CA ALA A 253 -7.54 10.59 11.29
C ALA A 253 -6.77 9.29 10.95
N ASP A 254 -5.67 9.39 10.22
CA ASP A 254 -4.79 8.27 9.84
C ASP A 254 -4.25 7.49 11.05
N ASP A 255 -3.94 8.18 12.17
CA ASP A 255 -3.41 7.53 13.38
C ASP A 255 -4.46 6.60 14.00
N PHE A 256 -5.69 7.10 14.06
CA PHE A 256 -6.83 6.34 14.57
C PHE A 256 -7.23 5.23 13.59
N TYR A 257 -7.21 5.48 12.29
CA TYR A 257 -7.49 4.45 11.29
C TYR A 257 -6.48 3.30 11.38
N LEU A 258 -5.18 3.61 11.44
CA LEU A 258 -4.13 2.61 11.52
C LEU A 258 -4.22 1.79 12.81
N ARG A 259 -4.41 2.44 13.95
CA ARG A 259 -4.58 1.76 15.24
C ARG A 259 -5.87 0.92 15.29
N GLY A 260 -6.97 1.46 14.76
CA GLY A 260 -8.24 0.77 14.65
C GLY A 260 -8.16 -0.46 13.75
N GLY A 261 -7.47 -0.36 12.61
CA GLY A 261 -7.19 -1.49 11.72
C GLY A 261 -6.33 -2.58 12.38
N SER A 262 -5.32 -2.19 13.16
CA SER A 262 -4.50 -3.14 13.94
C SER A 262 -5.33 -3.87 15.02
N LYS A 263 -6.15 -3.14 15.78
CA LYS A 263 -7.08 -3.73 16.76
C LYS A 263 -8.09 -4.67 16.10
N PHE A 264 -8.62 -4.29 14.94
CA PHE A 264 -9.52 -5.13 14.15
C PHE A 264 -8.83 -6.45 13.77
N LYS A 265 -7.58 -6.39 13.28
CA LYS A 265 -6.78 -7.58 12.93
C LYS A 265 -6.58 -8.50 14.13
N ASN A 266 -6.38 -7.93 15.31
CA ASN A 266 -6.27 -8.67 16.58
C ASN A 266 -7.63 -9.11 17.16
N LYS A 267 -8.71 -9.06 16.37
CA LYS A 267 -10.10 -9.40 16.76
C LYS A 267 -10.67 -8.59 17.92
N ASN A 268 -10.00 -7.51 18.35
CA ASN A 268 -10.53 -6.58 19.35
C ASN A 268 -11.46 -5.57 18.66
N TYR A 269 -12.63 -6.05 18.24
CA TYR A 269 -13.55 -5.28 17.39
C TYR A 269 -14.15 -4.06 18.12
N GLN A 270 -14.38 -4.14 19.43
CA GLN A 270 -14.91 -3.02 20.21
C GLN A 270 -13.90 -1.86 20.28
N ALA A 271 -12.63 -2.18 20.56
CA ALA A 271 -11.58 -1.16 20.56
C ALA A 271 -11.29 -0.65 19.14
N ALA A 272 -11.45 -1.50 18.12
CA ALA A 272 -11.35 -1.09 16.72
C ALA A 272 -12.44 -0.08 16.35
N VAL A 273 -13.71 -0.33 16.70
CA VAL A 273 -14.81 0.64 16.52
C VAL A 273 -14.48 1.97 17.19
N THR A 274 -13.98 1.95 18.42
CA THR A 274 -13.63 3.18 19.16
C THR A 274 -12.64 4.05 18.39
N ASP A 275 -11.59 3.46 17.84
CA ASP A 275 -10.59 4.20 17.06
C ASP A 275 -11.10 4.57 15.66
N LEU A 276 -11.74 3.65 14.96
CA LEU A 276 -12.28 3.90 13.62
C LEU A 276 -13.37 4.98 13.64
N SER A 277 -14.19 5.04 14.69
CA SER A 277 -15.14 6.14 14.93
C SER A 277 -14.43 7.48 15.11
N LYS A 278 -13.32 7.54 15.86
CA LYS A 278 -12.50 8.75 15.94
C LYS A 278 -11.92 9.15 14.59
N ALA A 279 -11.44 8.18 13.80
CA ALA A 279 -10.90 8.42 12.47
C ALA A 279 -11.95 9.06 11.54
N VAL A 280 -13.16 8.50 11.47
CA VAL A 280 -14.23 9.04 10.61
C VAL A 280 -14.85 10.34 11.15
N ASN A 281 -14.75 10.60 12.45
CA ASN A 281 -15.16 11.89 13.02
C ASN A 281 -14.16 12.99 12.66
N LEU A 282 -12.86 12.69 12.66
CA LEU A 282 -11.81 13.63 12.26
C LEU A 282 -11.75 13.84 10.74
N ASN A 283 -12.03 12.80 9.95
CA ASN A 283 -12.18 12.89 8.50
C ASN A 283 -13.48 12.19 8.05
N PRO A 284 -14.61 12.91 7.94
CA PRO A 284 -15.89 12.36 7.51
C PRO A 284 -15.92 11.81 6.08
N ARG A 285 -14.91 12.12 5.25
CA ARG A 285 -14.77 11.64 3.87
C ARG A 285 -13.78 10.47 3.73
N TYR A 286 -13.27 9.94 4.85
CA TYR A 286 -12.31 8.83 4.87
C TYR A 286 -12.99 7.51 4.47
N GLU A 287 -12.99 7.20 3.18
CA GLU A 287 -13.71 6.06 2.61
C GLU A 287 -13.27 4.73 3.22
N ASP A 288 -11.96 4.51 3.30
CA ASP A 288 -11.37 3.27 3.85
C ASP A 288 -11.67 3.11 5.35
N ALA A 289 -11.71 4.20 6.11
CA ALA A 289 -12.07 4.16 7.52
C ALA A 289 -13.56 3.83 7.72
N HIS A 290 -14.46 4.40 6.91
CA HIS A 290 -15.88 4.01 6.92
C HIS A 290 -16.08 2.55 6.54
N MET A 291 -15.33 2.05 5.55
CA MET A 291 -15.36 0.64 5.16
C MET A 291 -14.95 -0.26 6.32
N LYS A 292 -13.79 0.02 6.95
CA LYS A 292 -13.28 -0.79 8.07
C LYS A 292 -14.16 -0.65 9.33
N LEU A 293 -14.77 0.51 9.56
CA LEU A 293 -15.74 0.71 10.64
C LEU A 293 -16.99 -0.16 10.44
N GLY A 294 -17.48 -0.22 9.19
CA GLY A 294 -18.57 -1.12 8.81
C GLY A 294 -18.22 -2.59 9.07
N ASP A 295 -17.00 -3.00 8.71
CA ASP A 295 -16.50 -4.35 9.00
C ASP A 295 -16.47 -4.63 10.50
N ALA A 296 -16.01 -3.67 11.32
CA ALA A 296 -15.94 -3.80 12.77
C ALA A 296 -17.33 -3.95 13.40
N PHE A 297 -18.29 -3.13 12.99
CA PHE A 297 -19.68 -3.28 13.42
C PHE A 297 -20.30 -4.60 12.97
N TYR A 298 -19.99 -5.07 11.76
CA TYR A 298 -20.48 -6.35 11.26
C TYR A 298 -19.96 -7.52 12.13
N LYS A 299 -18.68 -7.50 12.51
CA LYS A 299 -18.08 -8.51 13.40
C LYS A 299 -18.66 -8.49 14.82
N LEU A 300 -19.09 -7.32 15.28
CA LEU A 300 -19.84 -7.14 16.55
C LEU A 300 -21.35 -7.43 16.41
N LYS A 301 -21.80 -7.96 15.26
CA LYS A 301 -23.22 -8.21 14.96
C LYS A 301 -24.12 -6.94 15.04
N SER A 302 -23.51 -5.76 15.03
CA SER A 302 -24.19 -4.46 14.99
C SER A 302 -24.59 -4.10 13.56
N TYR A 303 -25.42 -4.94 12.94
CA TYR A 303 -25.67 -4.92 11.49
C TYR A 303 -26.28 -3.62 10.97
N GLN A 304 -27.13 -2.93 11.75
CA GLN A 304 -27.65 -1.61 11.36
C GLN A 304 -26.54 -0.55 11.26
N LYS A 305 -25.60 -0.53 12.22
CA LYS A 305 -24.44 0.38 12.21
C LYS A 305 -23.46 0.03 11.08
N ALA A 306 -23.28 -1.27 10.82
CA ALA A 306 -22.48 -1.74 9.69
C ALA A 306 -23.05 -1.24 8.36
N LYS A 307 -24.35 -1.44 8.14
CA LYS A 307 -25.08 -0.94 6.96
C LYS A 307 -24.90 0.57 6.80
N ALA A 308 -25.08 1.35 7.87
CA ALA A 308 -24.93 2.81 7.83
C ALA A 308 -23.50 3.24 7.43
N SER A 309 -22.49 2.51 7.87
CA SER A 309 -21.09 2.76 7.49
C SER A 309 -20.85 2.46 6.01
N TYR A 310 -21.36 1.33 5.49
CA TYR A 310 -21.31 1.04 4.05
C TYR A 310 -22.14 2.01 3.20
N ASP A 311 -23.28 2.49 3.71
CA ASP A 311 -24.07 3.56 3.08
C ASP A 311 -23.26 4.86 2.96
N LYS A 312 -22.36 5.14 3.91
CA LYS A 312 -21.45 6.29 3.83
C LYS A 312 -20.37 6.08 2.78
N VAL A 313 -19.76 4.89 2.70
CA VAL A 313 -18.80 4.53 1.62
C VAL A 313 -19.44 4.74 0.24
N LEU A 314 -20.65 4.23 0.03
CA LEU A 314 -21.35 4.33 -1.26
C LEU A 314 -21.82 5.75 -1.61
N ARG A 315 -22.00 6.62 -0.61
CA ARG A 315 -22.22 8.06 -0.83
C ARG A 315 -20.95 8.79 -1.27
N LEU A 316 -19.79 8.38 -0.75
CA LEU A 316 -18.49 8.93 -1.13
C LEU A 316 -18.03 8.41 -2.50
N ASN A 317 -18.24 7.12 -2.75
CA ASN A 317 -17.85 6.43 -3.96
C ASN A 317 -18.96 5.46 -4.42
N PRO A 318 -19.87 5.93 -5.29
CA PRO A 318 -20.96 5.12 -5.81
C PRO A 318 -20.52 3.94 -6.70
N ARG A 319 -19.23 3.86 -7.07
CA ARG A 319 -18.64 2.79 -7.88
C ARG A 319 -17.85 1.79 -7.04
N ASN A 320 -17.92 1.83 -5.71
CA ASN A 320 -17.26 0.84 -4.86
C ASN A 320 -18.04 -0.50 -4.84
N SER A 321 -17.62 -1.46 -5.68
CA SER A 321 -18.26 -2.78 -5.80
C SER A 321 -18.23 -3.57 -4.48
N ILE A 322 -17.13 -3.49 -3.74
CA ILE A 322 -16.95 -4.18 -2.45
C ILE A 322 -17.94 -3.66 -1.41
N ALA A 323 -18.18 -2.34 -1.36
CA ALA A 323 -19.15 -1.75 -0.44
C ALA A 323 -20.57 -2.24 -0.73
N TYR A 324 -20.95 -2.40 -2.00
CA TYR A 324 -22.22 -3.03 -2.37
C TYR A 324 -22.29 -4.48 -1.90
N ILE A 325 -21.24 -5.30 -2.10
CA ILE A 325 -21.23 -6.69 -1.61
C ILE A 325 -21.44 -6.74 -0.11
N LYS A 326 -20.68 -5.95 0.66
CA LYS A 326 -20.74 -5.91 2.12
C LYS A 326 -22.10 -5.42 2.63
N ARG A 327 -22.66 -4.38 1.99
CA ARG A 327 -24.00 -3.91 2.32
C ARG A 327 -25.07 -4.93 1.97
N GLY A 328 -24.94 -5.63 0.83
CA GLY A 328 -25.85 -6.70 0.41
C GLY A 328 -25.88 -7.86 1.42
N MET A 329 -24.71 -8.35 1.83
CA MET A 329 -24.59 -9.36 2.90
C MET A 329 -25.22 -8.89 4.21
N THR A 330 -24.99 -7.64 4.59
CA THR A 330 -25.56 -7.05 5.81
C THR A 330 -27.08 -6.95 5.74
N ARG A 331 -27.62 -6.51 4.60
CA ARG A 331 -29.07 -6.46 4.33
C ARG A 331 -29.70 -7.84 4.35
N ASN A 332 -29.02 -8.85 3.83
CA ASN A 332 -29.46 -10.24 3.87
C ASN A 332 -29.63 -10.75 5.32
N ILE A 333 -28.71 -10.40 6.23
CA ILE A 333 -28.85 -10.71 7.67
C ILE A 333 -30.00 -9.91 8.30
N LEU A 334 -30.15 -8.65 7.93
CA LEU A 334 -31.26 -7.79 8.35
C LEU A 334 -32.61 -8.16 7.69
N LYS A 335 -32.68 -9.26 6.93
CA LYS A 335 -33.85 -9.75 6.19
C LYS A 335 -34.38 -8.79 5.10
N ASP A 336 -33.63 -7.74 4.75
CA ASP A 336 -33.87 -6.90 3.57
C ASP A 336 -33.36 -7.62 2.30
N TYR A 337 -34.05 -8.69 1.91
CA TYR A 337 -33.64 -9.52 0.78
C TYR A 337 -33.72 -8.78 -0.55
N ARG A 338 -34.74 -7.93 -0.75
CA ARG A 338 -34.87 -7.13 -1.97
C ARG A 338 -33.74 -6.10 -2.09
N GLY A 339 -33.39 -5.42 -1.00
CA GLY A 339 -32.23 -4.51 -0.96
C GLY A 339 -30.89 -5.24 -1.13
N SER A 340 -30.77 -6.46 -0.61
CA SER A 340 -29.60 -7.32 -0.82
C SER A 340 -29.40 -7.68 -2.30
N VAL A 341 -30.45 -8.14 -3.00
CA VAL A 341 -30.38 -8.43 -4.45
C VAL A 341 -29.97 -7.20 -5.24
N ARG A 342 -30.54 -6.02 -4.93
CA ARG A 342 -30.18 -4.75 -5.59
C ARG A 342 -28.69 -4.43 -5.44
N ASP A 343 -28.13 -4.63 -4.25
CA ASP A 343 -26.71 -4.36 -4.00
C ASP A 343 -25.81 -5.34 -4.75
N PHE A 344 -26.10 -6.63 -4.74
CA PHE A 344 -25.31 -7.59 -5.52
C PHE A 344 -25.41 -7.33 -7.02
N ASN A 345 -26.58 -6.93 -7.54
CA ASN A 345 -26.73 -6.50 -8.93
C ASN A 345 -25.86 -5.27 -9.24
N ALA A 346 -25.84 -4.27 -8.36
CA ALA A 346 -25.01 -3.08 -8.53
C ALA A 346 -23.52 -3.43 -8.55
N SER A 347 -23.05 -4.29 -7.62
CA SER A 347 -21.67 -4.78 -7.60
C SER A 347 -21.31 -5.49 -8.91
N LEU A 348 -22.17 -6.40 -9.39
CA LEU A 348 -21.92 -7.18 -10.60
C LEU A 348 -21.96 -6.34 -11.88
N ARG A 349 -22.70 -5.22 -11.88
CA ARG A 349 -22.69 -4.24 -12.98
C ARG A 349 -21.38 -3.45 -13.02
N ILE A 350 -20.84 -3.11 -11.86
CA ILE A 350 -19.58 -2.37 -11.73
C ILE A 350 -18.39 -3.26 -12.09
N ASP A 351 -18.34 -4.46 -11.53
CA ASP A 351 -17.19 -5.34 -11.63
C ASP A 351 -17.60 -6.80 -11.76
N ARG A 352 -17.96 -7.19 -12.98
CA ARG A 352 -18.41 -8.56 -13.31
C ARG A 352 -17.26 -9.57 -13.49
N ARG A 353 -16.01 -9.09 -13.56
CA ARG A 353 -14.86 -9.89 -14.02
C ARG A 353 -13.78 -10.07 -12.96
N SER A 354 -13.88 -9.42 -11.80
CA SER A 354 -12.93 -9.63 -10.71
C SER A 354 -13.20 -10.89 -9.88
N ASN A 355 -12.28 -11.17 -8.95
CA ASN A 355 -12.46 -12.19 -7.93
C ASN A 355 -13.69 -11.93 -7.05
N TYR A 356 -14.09 -10.66 -6.87
CA TYR A 356 -15.24 -10.27 -6.06
C TYR A 356 -16.58 -10.57 -6.74
N ALA A 357 -16.60 -10.73 -8.07
CA ALA A 357 -17.83 -11.09 -8.78
C ALA A 357 -18.36 -12.46 -8.32
N ALA A 358 -17.48 -13.44 -8.06
CA ALA A 358 -17.89 -14.74 -7.51
C ALA A 358 -18.58 -14.58 -6.15
N VAL A 359 -18.06 -13.70 -5.29
CA VAL A 359 -18.65 -13.40 -3.98
C VAL A 359 -20.03 -12.79 -4.13
N ALA A 360 -20.20 -11.84 -5.05
CA ALA A 360 -21.48 -11.22 -5.31
C ALA A 360 -22.52 -12.22 -5.84
N TYR A 361 -22.13 -13.12 -6.74
CA TYR A 361 -23.00 -14.21 -7.21
C TYR A 361 -23.38 -15.16 -6.06
N LEU A 362 -22.44 -15.60 -5.23
CA LEU A 362 -22.74 -16.47 -4.08
C LEU A 362 -23.69 -15.80 -3.09
N GLY A 363 -23.44 -14.54 -2.72
CA GLY A 363 -24.31 -13.79 -1.82
C GLY A 363 -25.72 -13.58 -2.39
N ARG A 364 -25.83 -13.35 -3.70
CA ARG A 364 -27.11 -13.23 -4.39
C ARG A 364 -27.85 -14.56 -4.49
N ALA A 365 -27.14 -15.67 -4.71
CA ALA A 365 -27.70 -17.02 -4.67
C ALA A 365 -28.30 -17.34 -3.29
N VAL A 366 -27.56 -17.07 -2.20
CA VAL A 366 -28.06 -17.23 -0.83
C VAL A 366 -29.31 -16.37 -0.61
N THR A 367 -29.33 -15.14 -1.14
CA THR A 367 -30.52 -14.28 -1.06
C THR A 367 -31.70 -14.85 -1.83
N TYR A 368 -31.49 -15.40 -3.01
CA TYR A 368 -32.55 -16.04 -3.80
C TYR A 368 -33.09 -17.31 -3.13
N ILE A 369 -32.24 -18.11 -2.47
CA ILE A 369 -32.70 -19.25 -1.67
C ILE A 369 -33.65 -18.77 -0.57
N ARG A 370 -33.30 -17.70 0.16
CA ARG A 370 -34.15 -17.10 1.21
C ARG A 370 -35.45 -16.51 0.66
N LEU A 371 -35.48 -16.14 -0.61
CA LEU A 371 -36.68 -15.69 -1.34
C LEU A 371 -37.47 -16.85 -1.99
N GLY A 372 -37.06 -18.11 -1.79
CA GLY A 372 -37.68 -19.28 -2.42
C GLY A 372 -37.39 -19.44 -3.92
N ASN A 373 -36.54 -18.60 -4.51
CA ASN A 373 -36.25 -18.64 -5.94
C ASN A 373 -35.05 -19.57 -6.24
N LYS A 374 -35.31 -20.87 -6.22
CA LYS A 374 -34.28 -21.91 -6.44
C LYS A 374 -33.61 -21.81 -7.83
N GLN A 375 -34.38 -21.47 -8.86
CA GLN A 375 -33.87 -21.36 -10.24
C GLN A 375 -32.82 -20.25 -10.37
N LYS A 376 -33.11 -19.04 -9.86
CA LYS A 376 -32.14 -17.93 -9.89
C LYS A 376 -30.92 -18.21 -9.00
N ALA A 377 -31.12 -18.90 -7.87
CA ALA A 377 -30.00 -19.32 -7.02
C ALA A 377 -29.06 -20.29 -7.74
N GLN A 378 -29.59 -21.30 -8.43
CA GLN A 378 -28.79 -22.24 -9.21
C GLN A 378 -28.01 -21.55 -10.33
N ALA A 379 -28.63 -20.61 -11.05
CA ALA A 379 -27.94 -19.81 -12.07
C ALA A 379 -26.77 -19.01 -11.48
N ASP A 380 -26.96 -18.35 -10.34
CA ASP A 380 -25.89 -17.61 -9.67
C ASP A 380 -24.76 -18.52 -9.15
N LEU A 381 -25.08 -19.71 -8.64
CA LEU A 381 -24.07 -20.70 -8.23
C LEU A 381 -23.22 -21.18 -9.40
N GLN A 382 -23.85 -21.45 -10.55
CA GLN A 382 -23.14 -21.82 -11.79
C GLN A 382 -22.22 -20.68 -12.24
N GLN A 383 -22.71 -19.44 -12.20
CA GLN A 383 -21.93 -18.27 -12.59
C GLN A 383 -20.76 -18.00 -11.63
N ALA A 384 -20.95 -18.18 -10.33
CA ALA A 384 -19.87 -18.11 -9.34
C ALA A 384 -18.77 -19.13 -9.64
N LYS A 385 -19.15 -20.40 -9.90
CA LYS A 385 -18.20 -21.47 -10.27
C LYS A 385 -17.44 -21.12 -11.55
N TYR A 386 -18.12 -20.60 -12.57
CA TYR A 386 -17.48 -20.14 -13.81
C TYR A 386 -16.44 -19.04 -13.54
N VAL A 387 -16.78 -18.02 -12.77
CA VAL A 387 -15.87 -16.90 -12.45
C VAL A 387 -14.65 -17.40 -11.67
N LEU A 388 -14.83 -18.26 -10.68
CA LEU A 388 -13.72 -18.85 -9.91
C LEU A 388 -12.78 -19.64 -10.82
N ASN A 389 -13.31 -20.44 -11.74
CA ASN A 389 -12.53 -21.19 -12.71
C ASN A 389 -11.78 -20.28 -13.69
N LEU A 390 -12.42 -19.21 -14.18
CA LEU A 390 -11.79 -18.22 -15.06
C LEU A 390 -10.64 -17.52 -14.35
N ASN A 391 -10.82 -17.13 -13.09
CA ASN A 391 -9.79 -16.48 -12.29
C ASN A 391 -8.62 -17.44 -12.00
N LYS A 392 -8.90 -18.72 -11.75
CA LYS A 392 -7.87 -19.78 -11.67
C LYS A 392 -7.10 -19.89 -12.99
N LYS A 393 -7.80 -19.96 -14.14
CA LYS A 393 -7.16 -20.01 -15.47
C LYS A 393 -6.32 -18.76 -15.76
N ARG A 394 -6.77 -17.55 -15.39
CA ARG A 394 -6.01 -16.30 -15.57
C ARG A 394 -4.73 -16.26 -14.76
N ARG A 395 -4.77 -16.76 -13.52
CA ARG A 395 -3.56 -16.97 -12.70
C ARG A 395 -2.59 -17.91 -13.42
N ASN A 396 -3.12 -18.93 -14.12
CA ASN A 396 -2.35 -19.91 -14.88
C ASN A 396 -2.02 -19.48 -16.33
N SER A 397 -2.57 -18.39 -16.87
CA SER A 397 -2.33 -17.95 -18.26
C SER A 397 -1.37 -16.76 -18.34
N LYS A 398 -1.25 -15.97 -17.27
CA LYS A 398 -0.13 -15.02 -17.06
C LYS A 398 1.21 -15.73 -16.77
N THR A 399 1.28 -17.00 -17.17
CA THR A 399 2.21 -18.03 -16.73
C THR A 399 2.75 -18.80 -17.95
N LYS A 400 2.34 -18.42 -19.17
CA LYS A 400 2.70 -19.02 -20.46
C LYS A 400 3.10 -17.99 -21.55
N ARG A 401 3.16 -16.71 -21.20
CA ARG A 401 3.72 -15.62 -22.02
C ARG A 401 4.76 -14.94 -21.16
#